data_AF-A0A6G2DYE6-F1
#
_entry.id   AF-A0A6G2DYE6-F1
#
_cell.length_a   1.000
_cell.length_b   1.000
_cell.length_c   1.000
_cell.angle_alpha   90.00
_cell.angle_beta   90.00
_cell.angle_gamma   90.00
#
_symmetry.space_group_name_H-M   'P 1'
#
loop_
_entity.id
_entity.type
_entity.pdbx_description
1 polymer ?
#
loop_
_entity_poly.entity_id
_entity_poly.type
_entity_poly.pdbx_seq_one_letter_code
_entity_poly.pdbx_strand_id
1 'polypeptide(L)' 'FGLGPIGLLIVEALRAAGASKIYAVELSPERQAKAEELGAIVVRPEEGETAVEAIHRLTNGGVDVSYEVTGVPVVLG' A
#
# COMPACT_ATOMS: atom_id res chain seq x y z
N PHE A 1 -4.03 0.74 -1.55
CA PHE A 1 -4.44 1.95 -0.81
C PHE A 1 -5.49 1.57 0.20
N GLY A 2 -5.24 1.85 1.49
CA GLY A 2 -6.10 1.46 2.61
C GLY A 2 -5.75 0.10 3.21
N LEU A 3 -5.67 0.04 4.54
CA LEU A 3 -5.36 -1.17 5.32
C LEU A 3 -6.41 -1.42 6.41
N GLY A 4 -7.68 -1.22 6.07
CA GLY A 4 -8.79 -1.79 6.82
C GLY A 4 -8.85 -3.33 6.66
N PRO A 5 -9.89 -4.00 7.19
CA PRO A 5 -10.00 -5.46 7.14
C PRO A 5 -9.83 -6.06 5.74
N ILE A 6 -10.44 -5.43 4.72
CA ILE A 6 -10.33 -5.86 3.32
C ILE A 6 -8.90 -5.66 2.79
N GLY A 7 -8.27 -4.53 3.10
CA GLY A 7 -6.89 -4.25 2.67
C GLY A 7 -5.88 -5.23 3.26
N LEU A 8 -6.00 -5.55 4.54
CA LEU A 8 -5.14 -6.55 5.20
C LEU A 8 -5.36 -7.95 4.60
N LEU A 9 -6.60 -8.34 4.31
CA LEU A 9 -6.89 -9.60 3.62
C LEU A 9 -6.23 -9.65 2.23
N ILE A 10 -6.23 -8.55 1.49
CA ILE A 10 -5.54 -8.46 0.19
C ILE A 10 -4.03 -8.64 0.37
N VAL A 11 -3.41 -8.03 1.38
CA VAL A 11 -1.97 -8.22 1.67
C VAL A 11 -1.65 -9.70 1.89
N GLU A 12 -2.44 -10.40 2.71
CA GLU A 12 -2.24 -11.83 2.95
C GLU A 12 -2.43 -12.67 1.68
N ALA A 13 -3.46 -12.36 0.89
CA ALA A 13 -3.74 -13.06 -0.37
C ALA A 13 -2.61 -12.88 -1.39
N LEU A 14 -2.09 -11.66 -1.54
CA LEU A 14 -0.98 -11.36 -2.45
C LEU A 14 0.31 -12.06 -2.00
N ARG A 15 0.56 -12.10 -0.69
CA ARG A 15 1.71 -12.83 -0.14
C ARG A 15 1.59 -14.33 -0.41
N ALA A 16 0.42 -14.92 -0.18
CA ALA A 16 0.15 -16.33 -0.47
C ALA A 16 0.25 -16.64 -1.97
N ALA A 17 -0.10 -15.69 -2.83
CA ALA A 17 0.02 -15.80 -4.29
C ALA A 17 1.46 -15.60 -4.81
N GLY A 18 2.42 -15.23 -3.95
CA GLY A 18 3.83 -15.07 -4.31
C GLY A 18 4.19 -13.69 -4.87
N ALA A 19 3.44 -12.64 -4.54
CA ALA A 19 3.83 -11.27 -4.89
C ALA A 19 5.21 -10.93 -4.33
N SER A 20 6.09 -10.38 -5.18
CA SER A 20 7.49 -10.08 -4.82
C SER A 20 7.62 -8.94 -3.83
N LYS A 21 6.82 -7.88 -4.00
CA LYS A 21 6.73 -6.71 -3.12
C LYS A 21 5.29 -6.24 -3.05
N ILE A 22 4.83 -5.88 -1.86
CA ILE A 22 3.49 -5.36 -1.62
C ILE A 22 3.65 -3.98 -0.98
N TYR A 23 3.31 -2.92 -1.71
CA TYR A 23 3.38 -1.56 -1.20
C TYR A 23 2.02 -1.13 -0.63
N ALA A 24 2.02 -0.60 0.58
CA ALA A 24 0.80 -0.23 1.29
C ALA A 24 0.79 1.26 1.68
N VAL A 25 -0.33 1.92 1.40
CA VAL A 25 -0.58 3.33 1.77
C VAL A 25 -1.69 3.35 2.81
N GLU A 26 -1.40 3.85 4.00
CA GLU A 26 -2.31 3.91 5.15
C GLU A 26 -1.86 5.03 6.10
N LEU A 27 -2.80 5.69 6.77
CA LEU A 27 -2.51 6.79 7.70
C LEU A 27 -2.41 6.31 9.15
N SER A 28 -3.20 5.31 9.54
CA SER A 28 -3.21 4.77 10.90
C SER A 28 -1.91 4.01 11.20
N PRO A 29 -1.10 4.45 12.20
CA PRO A 29 0.14 3.76 12.55
C PRO A 29 -0.07 2.31 13.00
N GLU A 30 -1.19 2.03 13.69
CA GLU A 30 -1.56 0.69 14.11
C GLU A 30 -1.77 -0.24 12.91
N ARG A 31 -2.49 0.23 11.88
CA ARG A 31 -2.74 -0.55 10.66
C ARG A 31 -1.48 -0.70 9.81
N GLN A 32 -0.62 0.32 9.79
CA GLN A 32 0.69 0.23 9.16
C GLN A 32 1.53 -0.88 9.79
N ALA A 33 1.67 -0.88 11.13
CA ALA A 33 2.40 -1.91 11.85
C ALA A 33 1.84 -3.31 11.54
N LYS A 34 0.51 -3.45 11.50
CA LYS A 34 -0.13 -4.72 11.16
C LYS A 34 0.20 -5.18 9.74
N ALA A 35 0.20 -4.27 8.77
CA ALA A 35 0.56 -4.61 7.40
C ALA A 35 2.04 -4.96 7.25
N GLU A 36 2.93 -4.31 8.00
CA GLU A 36 4.37 -4.65 8.05
C GLU A 36 4.58 -6.06 8.61
N GLU A 37 3.86 -6.46 9.67
CA GLU A 37 3.86 -7.86 10.16
C GLU A 37 3.45 -8.86 9.07
N LEU A 38 2.47 -8.48 8.24
CA LEU A 38 1.99 -9.28 7.12
C LEU A 38 2.92 -9.23 5.90
N GLY A 39 4.04 -8.49 5.95
CA GLY A 39 5.06 -8.45 4.90
C GLY A 39 4.84 -7.38 3.84
N ALA A 40 3.92 -6.43 4.08
CA ALA A 40 3.83 -5.24 3.25
C ALA A 40 4.94 -4.22 3.58
N ILE A 41 5.32 -3.44 2.58
CA ILE A 41 6.18 -2.27 2.71
C ILE A 41 5.27 -1.05 2.81
N VAL A 42 5.24 -0.40 3.97
CA VAL A 42 4.47 0.84 4.15
C VAL A 42 5.17 1.97 3.39
N VAL A 43 4.41 2.63 2.52
CA VAL A 43 4.86 3.78 1.75
C VAL A 43 4.86 5.00 2.67
N ARG A 44 6.01 5.67 2.74
CA ARG A 44 6.21 6.89 3.55
C ARG A 44 6.70 8.00 2.62
N PRO A 45 5.80 8.88 2.14
CA PRO A 45 6.19 9.99 1.29
C PRO A 45 7.11 10.97 2.03
N GLU A 46 8.04 11.57 1.29
CA GLU A 46 8.86 12.69 1.75
C GLU A 46 8.03 13.99 1.81
N GLU A 47 8.57 15.03 2.44
CA GLU A 47 7.86 16.30 2.54
C GLU A 47 7.62 16.91 1.15
N GLY A 48 6.35 17.19 0.83
CA GLY A 48 5.93 17.66 -0.50
C GLY A 48 5.70 16.55 -1.53
N GLU A 49 5.91 15.28 -1.18
CA GLU A 49 5.70 14.12 -2.05
C GLU A 49 4.31 13.49 -1.84
N THR A 50 3.65 13.11 -2.92
CA THR A 50 2.43 12.29 -2.88
C THR A 50 2.75 10.80 -2.65
N ALA A 51 1.77 10.02 -2.20
CA ALA A 51 1.93 8.57 -2.09
C ALA A 51 2.26 7.90 -3.43
N VAL A 52 1.75 8.44 -4.54
CA VAL A 52 2.01 7.92 -5.88
C VAL A 52 3.44 8.20 -6.30
N GLU A 53 3.94 9.43 -6.12
CA GLU A 53 5.34 9.78 -6.39
C GLU A 53 6.30 8.93 -5.56
N ALA A 54 5.98 8.72 -4.27
CA ALA A 54 6.75 7.84 -3.40
C ALA A 54 6.81 6.40 -3.94
N ILE A 55 5.68 5.84 -4.41
CA ILE A 55 5.65 4.52 -5.04
C ILE A 55 6.53 4.51 -6.29
N HIS A 56 6.39 5.49 -7.18
CA HIS A 56 7.21 5.58 -8.40
C HIS A 56 8.71 5.61 -8.09
N ARG A 57 9.12 6.38 -7.07
CA ARG A 57 10.51 6.45 -6.60
C ARG A 57 10.98 5.11 -6.01
N LEU A 58 10.16 4.46 -5.18
CA LEU A 58 10.50 3.20 -4.52
C LEU A 58 10.55 1.99 -5.47
N THR A 59 9.88 2.07 -6.62
CA THR A 59 9.79 0.97 -7.59
C THR A 59 10.45 1.26 -8.93
N ASN A 60 10.91 2.50 -9.17
CA ASN A 60 11.46 2.96 -10.44
C ASN A 60 10.48 2.81 -11.62
N GLY A 61 9.20 3.10 -11.41
CA GLY A 61 8.22 3.13 -12.52
C GLY A 61 6.75 2.86 -12.16
N GLY A 62 6.45 2.39 -10.95
CA GLY A 62 5.08 2.04 -10.52
C GLY A 62 4.94 0.58 -10.06
N VAL A 63 3.71 0.08 -10.01
CA VAL A 63 3.38 -1.30 -9.61
C VAL A 63 2.60 -1.98 -10.72
N ASP A 64 2.69 -3.32 -10.81
CA ASP A 64 1.96 -4.09 -11.83
C ASP A 64 0.45 -4.05 -11.62
N VAL A 65 0.02 -4.03 -10.36
CA VAL A 65 -1.39 -4.01 -9.95
C VAL A 65 -1.54 -3.10 -8.73
N SER A 66 -2.63 -2.34 -8.67
CA SER A 66 -3.03 -1.56 -7.51
C SER A 66 -4.45 -1.89 -7.08
N TYR A 67 -4.71 -1.81 -5.78
CA TYR A 67 -6.03 -1.98 -5.18
C TYR A 67 -6.39 -0.72 -4.39
N GLU A 68 -7.55 -0.14 -4.67
CA GLU A 68 -8.15 0.94 -3.90
C GLU A 68 -9.26 0.34 -3.03
N VAL A 69 -9.09 0.38 -1.71
CA VAL A 69 -10.06 -0.19 -0.75
C VAL A 69 -10.31 0.73 0.44
N THR A 70 -10.04 2.03 0.28
CA THR A 70 -10.37 3.07 1.26
C THR A 70 -11.82 3.50 1.16
N GLY A 71 -12.44 3.36 -0.03
CA GLY A 71 -13.76 3.91 -0.31
C GLY A 71 -13.77 5.44 -0.46
N VAL A 72 -12.59 6.05 -0.61
CA VAL A 72 -12.41 7.50 -0.76
C VAL A 72 -12.20 7.82 -2.25
N PRO A 73 -13.15 8.51 -2.93
CA PRO A 73 -13.09 8.71 -4.38
C PRO A 73 -11.84 9.43 -4.89
N VAL A 74 -11.24 10.32 -4.10
CA VAL A 74 -10.07 11.12 -4.53
C VAL A 74 -8.79 10.29 -4.68
N VAL A 75 -8.77 9.05 -4.19
CA VAL A 75 -7.59 8.16 -4.29
C VAL A 75 -7.41 7.57 -5.70
N LEU A 76 -8.43 7.68 -6.57
CA LEU A 76 -8.39 7.18 -7.96
C LEU A 76 -7.88 8.21 -8.99
N GLY A 77 -7.47 9.40 -8.54
CA GLY A 77 -7.03 10.52 -9.39
C GLY A 77 -5.55 10.49 -9.76
#